data_AF-A0A3P9NV89-F1
#
_entry.id   AF-A0A3P9NV89-F1
#
_cell.length_a   1.000
_cell.length_b   1.000
_cell.length_c   1.000
_cell.angle_alpha   90.00
_cell.angle_beta   90.00
_cell.angle_gamma   90.00
#
_symmetry.space_group_name_H-M   'P 1'
#
loop_
_entity.id
_entity.type
_entity.pdbx_description
1 polymer ?
#
loop_
_entity_poly.entity_id
_entity_poly.type
_entity_poly.pdbx_seq_one_letter_code
_entity_poly.pdbx_strand_id
1 'polypeptide(L)'
;MLAALVCGAAVFPGLFFGFRKILKHTRTQWSEADVTVVSERLLSAVHGSLATAAGVTVVSSCRDVMTDSHWLVNSFVLFGVPYMVFDIYAMYLSHFHTERSRAGSKAPSGHSLQTVRAFLRKDWMLVLHHAALVFIFTPITLFFRRGLGDFFIGCMFITELSTPFVSIGKILIQLRLDGTKLHKINGLIVLLSFFTCRILLFPFMYWMYGRQFGIPLHRVAFHLPLHCNVGNLVLLAPQVYWFILLLRKAQRLYLRQRRPQVVCDGGEEVACVVALRVAAAVWESRHDGLVVAEDLQAAQEQRLRLASWHHHLE
;
A
#
# COMPACT_ATOMS: atom_id res chain seq x y z
N MET A 1 -13.48 5.20 25.33
CA MET A 1 -13.44 4.43 24.07
C MET A 1 -14.39 5.00 23.01
N LEU A 2 -15.69 5.17 23.27
CA LEU A 2 -16.63 5.79 22.31
C LEU A 2 -16.21 7.20 21.84
N ALA A 3 -15.64 8.01 22.74
CA ALA A 3 -15.16 9.34 22.40
C ALA A 3 -14.11 9.36 21.27
N ALA A 4 -13.22 8.36 21.20
CA ALA A 4 -12.23 8.27 20.13
C ALA A 4 -12.90 8.01 18.77
N LEU A 5 -13.91 7.13 18.74
CA LEU A 5 -14.71 6.83 17.56
C LEU A 5 -15.48 8.06 17.07
N VAL A 6 -16.18 8.75 17.97
CA VAL A 6 -16.93 9.98 17.63
C VAL A 6 -15.98 11.09 17.15
N CYS A 7 -14.83 11.24 17.81
CA CYS A 7 -13.78 12.18 17.39
C CYS A 7 -13.31 11.87 15.97
N GLY A 8 -12.96 10.62 15.66
CA GLY A 8 -12.59 10.22 14.30
C GLY A 8 -13.70 10.50 13.28
N ALA A 9 -14.93 10.15 13.61
CA ALA A 9 -16.09 10.35 12.73
C ALA A 9 -16.39 11.83 12.43
N ALA A 10 -16.01 12.75 13.33
CA ALA A 10 -16.09 14.18 13.08
C ALA A 10 -14.84 14.72 12.34
N VAL A 11 -13.65 14.33 12.77
CA VAL A 11 -12.37 14.87 12.29
C VAL A 11 -12.13 14.54 10.82
N PHE A 12 -12.30 13.30 10.38
CA PHE A 12 -11.91 12.92 9.01
C PHE A 12 -12.82 13.52 7.93
N PRO A 13 -14.16 13.47 8.04
CA PRO A 13 -15.03 14.20 7.12
C PRO A 13 -14.79 15.71 7.19
N GLY A 14 -14.63 16.27 8.41
CA GLY A 14 -14.35 17.68 8.62
C GLY A 14 -13.07 18.14 7.91
N LEU A 15 -11.98 17.38 8.03
CA LEU A 15 -10.72 17.64 7.33
C LEU A 15 -10.90 17.57 5.81
N PHE A 16 -11.58 16.54 5.30
CA PHE A 16 -11.80 16.39 3.87
C PHE A 16 -12.58 17.56 3.26
N PHE A 17 -13.72 17.93 3.86
CA PHE A 17 -14.51 19.05 3.39
C PHE A 17 -13.80 20.40 3.60
N GLY A 18 -13.03 20.53 4.69
CA GLY A 18 -12.15 21.67 4.93
C GLY A 18 -11.09 21.84 3.83
N PHE A 19 -10.35 20.78 3.51
CA PHE A 19 -9.39 20.76 2.41
C PHE A 19 -10.05 21.11 1.08
N ARG A 20 -11.20 20.51 0.75
CA ARG A 20 -11.94 20.84 -0.47
C ARG A 20 -12.31 22.32 -0.52
N LYS A 21 -12.84 22.89 0.56
CA LYS A 21 -13.24 24.30 0.63
C LYS A 21 -12.04 25.23 0.43
N ILE A 22 -10.94 24.97 1.14
CA ILE A 22 -9.71 25.77 1.04
C ILE A 22 -9.10 25.67 -0.36
N LEU A 23 -9.04 24.47 -0.94
CA LEU A 23 -8.48 24.25 -2.28
C LEU A 23 -9.32 24.90 -3.38
N LYS A 24 -10.66 24.85 -3.29
CA LYS A 24 -11.53 25.59 -4.23
C LYS A 24 -11.28 27.09 -4.19
N HIS A 25 -11.05 27.63 -2.98
CA HIS A 25 -10.83 29.06 -2.81
C HIS A 25 -9.43 29.50 -3.25
N THR A 26 -8.40 28.72 -2.92
CA THR A 26 -6.99 29.05 -3.23
C THR A 26 -6.58 28.69 -4.65
N ARG A 27 -7.24 27.70 -5.27
CA ARG A 27 -6.95 27.19 -6.62
C ARG A 27 -8.22 27.21 -7.47
N THR A 28 -8.70 28.41 -7.78
CA THR A 28 -9.92 28.64 -8.58
C THR A 28 -9.90 28.01 -9.98
N GLN A 29 -8.71 27.70 -10.50
CA GLN A 29 -8.50 27.07 -11.81
C GLN A 29 -8.64 25.53 -11.76
N TRP A 30 -8.72 24.92 -10.58
CA TRP A 30 -8.80 23.46 -10.45
C TRP A 30 -10.22 22.95 -10.66
N SER A 31 -10.32 21.81 -11.35
CA SER A 31 -11.61 21.14 -11.51
C SER A 31 -12.08 20.51 -10.19
N GLU A 32 -13.37 20.17 -10.11
CA GLU A 32 -13.90 19.39 -8.98
C GLU A 32 -13.17 18.06 -8.79
N ALA A 33 -12.67 17.45 -9.87
CA ALA A 33 -11.88 16.23 -9.80
C ALA A 33 -10.52 16.48 -9.13
N ASP A 34 -9.81 17.53 -9.55
CA ASP A 34 -8.49 17.87 -9.01
C ASP A 34 -8.57 18.18 -7.51
N VAL A 35 -9.53 19.02 -7.11
CA VAL A 35 -9.77 19.36 -5.70
C VAL A 35 -10.06 18.11 -4.86
N THR A 36 -10.93 17.24 -5.36
CA THR A 36 -11.36 16.04 -4.62
C THR A 36 -10.19 15.08 -4.45
N VAL A 37 -9.43 14.81 -5.51
CA VAL A 37 -8.26 13.93 -5.46
C VAL A 37 -7.19 14.49 -4.52
N VAL A 38 -6.86 15.79 -4.59
CA VAL A 38 -5.87 16.36 -3.66
C VAL A 38 -6.36 16.29 -2.22
N SER A 39 -7.66 16.54 -1.97
CA SER A 39 -8.24 16.47 -0.63
C SER A 39 -8.20 15.06 -0.05
N GLU A 40 -8.49 14.03 -0.85
CA GLU A 40 -8.31 12.62 -0.50
C GLU A 40 -6.85 12.35 -0.11
N ARG A 41 -5.88 12.76 -0.93
CA ARG A 41 -4.45 12.52 -0.65
C ARG A 41 -3.95 13.21 0.60
N LEU A 42 -4.41 14.43 0.86
CA LEU A 42 -4.11 15.16 2.09
C LEU A 42 -4.71 14.46 3.31
N LEU A 43 -5.95 13.98 3.21
CA LEU A 43 -6.59 13.21 4.27
C LEU A 43 -5.79 11.94 4.61
N SER A 44 -5.41 11.15 3.59
CA SER A 44 -4.61 9.95 3.80
C SER A 44 -3.22 10.26 4.37
N ALA A 45 -2.60 11.37 3.96
CA ALA A 45 -1.32 11.81 4.52
C ALA A 45 -1.42 12.20 6.00
N VAL A 46 -2.50 12.88 6.40
CA VAL A 46 -2.75 13.21 7.82
C VAL A 46 -2.94 11.94 8.63
N HIS A 47 -3.82 11.03 8.19
CA HIS A 47 -4.03 9.77 8.89
C HIS A 47 -2.73 8.97 9.00
N GLY A 48 -1.98 8.82 7.90
CA GLY A 48 -0.73 8.04 7.91
C GLY A 48 0.34 8.63 8.84
N SER A 49 0.38 9.96 8.96
CA SER A 49 1.26 10.65 9.91
C SER A 49 0.85 10.39 11.36
N LEU A 50 -0.46 10.49 11.66
CA LEU A 50 -0.99 10.21 13.00
C LEU A 50 -0.79 8.74 13.40
N ALA A 51 -1.03 7.81 12.47
CA ALA A 51 -0.79 6.38 12.65
C ALA A 51 0.68 6.11 12.96
N THR A 52 1.60 6.70 12.17
CA THR A 52 3.02 6.54 12.43
C THR A 52 3.42 7.09 13.80
N ALA A 53 2.95 8.28 14.18
CA ALA A 53 3.24 8.86 15.48
C ALA A 53 2.74 7.97 16.62
N ALA A 54 1.53 7.41 16.49
CA ALA A 54 0.97 6.47 17.45
C ALA A 54 1.80 5.18 17.51
N GLY A 55 2.18 4.63 16.36
CA GLY A 55 3.01 3.43 16.25
C GLY A 55 4.38 3.59 16.90
N VAL A 56 5.09 4.67 16.59
CA VAL A 56 6.39 5.00 17.21
C VAL A 56 6.25 5.12 18.71
N THR A 57 5.22 5.83 19.20
CA THR A 57 4.98 6.00 20.64
C THR A 57 4.77 4.66 21.35
N VAL A 58 3.95 3.77 20.77
CA VAL A 58 3.69 2.44 21.32
C VAL A 58 4.97 1.60 21.34
N VAL A 59 5.66 1.52 20.20
CA VAL A 59 6.90 0.73 20.04
C VAL A 59 8.00 1.20 21.00
N SER A 60 8.12 2.51 21.23
CA SER A 60 9.10 3.05 22.18
C SER A 60 8.72 2.87 23.65
N SER A 61 7.44 2.64 23.94
CA SER A 61 6.94 2.51 25.31
C SER A 61 6.90 1.06 25.80
N CYS A 62 6.63 0.09 24.91
CA CYS A 62 6.62 -1.33 25.23
C CYS A 62 8.06 -1.86 25.37
N ARG A 63 8.41 -2.39 26.53
CA ARG A 63 9.68 -3.09 26.79
C ARG A 63 9.53 -4.58 26.55
N ASP A 64 8.42 -5.16 27.02
CA ASP A 64 8.02 -6.52 26.70
C ASP A 64 7.14 -6.52 25.44
N VAL A 65 7.62 -7.13 24.37
CA VAL A 65 6.95 -7.14 23.06
C VAL A 65 5.66 -7.97 23.04
N MET A 66 5.47 -8.86 24.00
CA MET A 66 4.33 -9.77 24.07
C MET A 66 3.28 -9.32 25.09
N THR A 67 3.70 -8.89 26.28
CA THR A 67 2.77 -8.66 27.40
C THR A 67 2.52 -7.21 27.72
N ASP A 68 3.39 -6.28 27.32
CA ASP A 68 3.11 -4.87 27.57
C ASP A 68 1.92 -4.41 26.73
N SER A 69 1.04 -3.64 27.36
CA SER A 69 -0.12 -3.04 26.72
C SER A 69 -0.01 -1.51 26.72
N HIS A 70 -0.51 -0.87 25.66
CA HIS A 70 -0.49 0.57 25.55
C HIS A 70 -1.86 1.10 25.12
N TRP A 71 -2.45 1.98 25.94
CA TRP A 71 -3.81 2.51 25.73
C TRP A 71 -4.03 3.12 24.33
N LEU A 72 -2.97 3.71 23.77
CA LEU A 72 -3.01 4.36 22.46
C LEU A 72 -3.38 3.37 21.34
N VAL A 73 -3.09 2.08 21.46
CA VAL A 73 -3.46 1.11 20.43
C VAL A 73 -4.97 1.04 20.28
N ASN A 74 -5.70 0.78 21.37
CA ASN A 74 -7.15 0.69 21.36
C ASN A 74 -7.81 2.02 20.96
N SER A 75 -7.32 3.12 21.51
CA SER A 75 -7.84 4.46 21.20
C SER A 75 -7.61 4.83 19.73
N PHE A 76 -6.43 4.54 19.19
CA PHE A 76 -6.09 4.87 17.80
C PHE A 76 -6.83 3.98 16.80
N VAL A 77 -7.02 2.68 17.07
CA VAL A 77 -7.87 1.83 16.22
C VAL A 77 -9.29 2.39 16.16
N LEU A 78 -9.90 2.71 17.31
CA LEU A 78 -11.25 3.27 17.34
C LEU A 78 -11.34 4.64 16.65
N PHE A 79 -10.32 5.48 16.83
CA PHE A 79 -10.22 6.75 16.12
C PHE A 79 -10.07 6.55 14.61
N GLY A 80 -9.27 5.59 14.15
CA GLY A 80 -8.94 5.35 12.75
C GLY A 80 -10.01 4.60 11.94
N VAL A 81 -10.90 3.83 12.57
CA VAL A 81 -12.00 3.11 11.87
C VAL A 81 -12.87 4.06 11.01
N PRO A 82 -13.34 5.22 11.54
CA PRO A 82 -14.04 6.22 10.73
C PRO A 82 -13.25 6.71 9.51
N TYR A 83 -11.92 6.89 9.64
CA TYR A 83 -11.08 7.19 8.48
C TYR A 83 -11.13 6.06 7.45
N MET A 84 -10.95 4.81 7.87
CA MET A 84 -10.91 3.69 6.93
C MET A 84 -12.20 3.56 6.11
N VAL A 85 -13.34 3.80 6.75
CA VAL A 85 -14.65 3.81 6.08
C VAL A 85 -14.81 5.04 5.18
N PHE A 86 -14.43 6.22 5.68
CA PHE A 86 -14.58 7.47 4.93
C PHE A 86 -13.61 7.57 3.75
N ASP A 87 -12.41 6.99 3.83
CA ASP A 87 -11.43 7.01 2.74
C ASP A 87 -11.93 6.20 1.54
N ILE A 88 -12.65 5.09 1.74
CA ILE A 88 -13.34 4.37 0.65
C ILE A 88 -14.35 5.29 -0.05
N TYR A 89 -15.12 6.07 0.72
CA TYR A 89 -16.05 7.06 0.16
C TYR A 89 -15.31 8.17 -0.60
N ALA A 90 -14.22 8.72 -0.04
CA ALA A 90 -13.41 9.75 -0.67
C ALA A 90 -12.77 9.25 -1.97
N MET A 91 -12.22 8.03 -1.98
CA MET A 91 -11.70 7.36 -3.17
C MET A 91 -12.78 7.18 -4.25
N TYR A 92 -13.99 6.75 -3.86
CA TYR A 92 -15.12 6.65 -4.78
C TYR A 92 -15.49 8.01 -5.38
N LEU A 93 -15.53 9.06 -4.55
CA LEU A 93 -15.84 10.41 -4.99
C LEU A 93 -14.78 10.96 -5.96
N SER A 94 -13.50 10.73 -5.65
CA SER A 94 -12.36 11.02 -6.54
C SER A 94 -12.49 10.30 -7.89
N HIS A 95 -12.82 9.00 -7.86
CA HIS A 95 -13.05 8.21 -9.06
C HIS A 95 -14.21 8.77 -9.89
N PHE A 96 -15.35 9.04 -9.24
CA PHE A 96 -16.55 9.58 -9.86
C PHE A 96 -16.27 10.91 -10.57
N HIS A 97 -15.63 11.87 -9.89
CA HIS A 97 -15.32 13.17 -10.50
C HIS A 97 -14.27 13.06 -11.60
N THR A 98 -13.26 12.20 -11.46
CA THR A 98 -12.23 11.99 -12.48
C THR A 98 -12.79 11.38 -13.77
N GLU A 99 -13.67 10.39 -13.66
CA GLU A 99 -14.31 9.81 -14.85
C GLU A 99 -15.29 10.82 -15.48
N ARG A 100 -15.99 11.62 -14.68
CA ARG A 100 -16.87 12.68 -15.18
C ARG A 100 -16.10 13.78 -15.92
N SER A 101 -14.97 14.24 -15.38
CA SER A 101 -14.13 15.24 -16.06
C SER A 101 -13.53 14.69 -17.36
N ARG A 102 -13.30 13.37 -17.44
CA ARG A 102 -12.78 12.71 -18.65
C ARG A 102 -13.86 12.43 -19.70
N ALA A 103 -15.08 12.11 -19.29
CA ALA A 103 -16.20 11.78 -20.18
C ALA A 103 -16.96 13.01 -20.72
N GLY A 104 -16.80 14.19 -20.09
CA GLY A 104 -17.45 15.43 -20.52
C GLY A 104 -18.96 15.27 -20.69
N SER A 105 -19.50 15.67 -21.85
CA SER A 105 -20.94 15.60 -22.17
C SER A 105 -21.51 14.17 -22.27
N LYS A 106 -20.66 13.14 -22.31
CA LYS A 106 -21.07 11.72 -22.34
C LYS A 106 -21.11 11.07 -20.95
N ALA A 107 -20.88 11.85 -19.88
CA ALA A 107 -20.88 11.32 -18.52
C ALA A 107 -22.29 10.85 -18.09
N PRO A 108 -22.42 9.66 -17.50
CA PRO A 108 -23.68 9.21 -16.88
C PRO A 108 -24.21 10.27 -15.91
N SER A 109 -25.53 10.50 -15.92
CA SER A 109 -26.17 11.58 -15.18
C SER A 109 -26.16 11.40 -13.64
N GLY A 110 -25.75 10.23 -13.12
CA GLY A 110 -25.77 9.97 -11.68
C GLY A 110 -24.85 8.84 -11.19
N HIS A 111 -24.96 8.55 -9.90
CA HIS A 111 -24.30 7.45 -9.22
C HIS A 111 -24.91 6.11 -9.65
N SER A 112 -24.51 5.60 -10.81
CA SER A 112 -24.94 4.29 -11.30
C SER A 112 -24.18 3.15 -10.63
N LEU A 113 -24.83 1.99 -10.48
CA LEU A 113 -24.18 0.73 -10.08
C LEU A 113 -22.99 0.38 -10.99
N GLN A 114 -23.06 0.76 -12.27
CA GLN A 114 -21.96 0.58 -13.20
C GLN A 114 -20.72 1.40 -12.79
N THR A 115 -20.91 2.62 -12.29
CA THR A 115 -19.82 3.50 -11.83
C THR A 115 -19.19 2.95 -10.55
N VAL A 116 -20.00 2.43 -9.62
CA VAL A 116 -19.51 1.76 -8.41
C VAL A 116 -18.72 0.49 -8.79
N ARG A 117 -19.25 -0.35 -9.70
CA ARG A 117 -18.55 -1.55 -10.17
C ARG A 117 -17.23 -1.22 -10.88
N ALA A 118 -17.20 -0.14 -11.66
CA ALA A 118 -15.99 0.34 -12.32
C ALA A 118 -14.93 0.78 -11.30
N PHE A 119 -15.33 1.55 -10.28
CA PHE A 119 -14.47 1.94 -9.17
C PHE A 119 -13.91 0.71 -8.43
N LEU A 120 -14.79 -0.20 -8.01
CA LEU A 120 -14.39 -1.41 -7.29
C LEU A 120 -13.43 -2.27 -8.10
N ARG A 121 -13.57 -2.37 -9.42
CA ARG A 121 -12.64 -3.14 -10.26
C ARG A 121 -11.29 -2.44 -10.42
N LYS A 122 -11.29 -1.10 -10.52
CA LYS A 122 -10.07 -0.30 -10.76
C LYS A 122 -9.20 -0.21 -9.51
N ASP A 123 -9.81 0.04 -8.36
CA ASP A 123 -9.13 0.28 -7.09
C ASP A 123 -9.34 -0.87 -6.07
N TRP A 124 -9.68 -2.07 -6.56
CA TRP A 124 -10.11 -3.24 -5.76
C TRP A 124 -9.20 -3.56 -4.59
N MET A 125 -7.88 -3.49 -4.80
CA MET A 125 -6.87 -3.88 -3.82
C MET A 125 -6.76 -2.86 -2.68
N LEU A 126 -6.93 -1.56 -2.95
CA LEU A 126 -7.00 -0.55 -1.89
C LEU A 126 -8.32 -0.66 -1.13
N VAL A 127 -9.43 -0.90 -1.82
CA VAL A 127 -10.73 -1.13 -1.16
C VAL A 127 -10.69 -2.37 -0.28
N LEU A 128 -10.13 -3.48 -0.77
CA LEU A 128 -9.96 -4.71 -0.01
C LEU A 128 -9.07 -4.50 1.22
N HIS A 129 -7.98 -3.74 1.07
CA HIS A 129 -7.11 -3.39 2.19
C HIS A 129 -7.86 -2.64 3.30
N HIS A 130 -8.61 -1.59 2.97
CA HIS A 130 -9.41 -0.85 3.94
C HIS A 130 -10.52 -1.70 4.56
N ALA A 131 -11.21 -2.52 3.74
CA ALA A 131 -12.22 -3.44 4.22
C ALA A 131 -11.63 -4.47 5.20
N ALA A 132 -10.45 -5.02 4.92
CA ALA A 132 -9.76 -5.93 5.83
C ALA A 132 -9.37 -5.24 7.15
N LEU A 133 -8.91 -3.99 7.11
CA LEU A 133 -8.59 -3.22 8.32
C LEU A 133 -9.82 -3.04 9.22
N VAL A 134 -10.98 -2.75 8.63
CA VAL A 134 -12.24 -2.54 9.37
C VAL A 134 -12.85 -3.87 9.84
N PHE A 135 -12.99 -4.86 8.96
CA PHE A 135 -13.77 -6.07 9.28
C PHE A 135 -12.94 -7.20 9.88
N ILE A 136 -11.61 -7.19 9.74
CA ILE A 136 -10.73 -8.24 10.24
C ILE A 136 -9.81 -7.71 11.33
N PHE A 137 -8.98 -6.69 11.04
CA PHE A 137 -7.96 -6.23 12.00
C PHE A 137 -8.54 -5.50 13.20
N THR A 138 -9.61 -4.72 13.01
CA THR A 138 -10.28 -4.02 14.12
C THR A 138 -10.83 -4.99 15.16
N PRO A 139 -11.67 -5.99 14.82
CA PRO A 139 -12.16 -6.92 15.84
C PRO A 139 -11.05 -7.79 16.44
N ILE A 140 -10.04 -8.17 15.66
CA ILE A 140 -8.84 -8.84 16.19
C ILE A 140 -8.18 -7.99 17.27
N THR A 141 -7.93 -6.71 16.99
CA THR A 141 -7.22 -5.82 17.92
C THR A 141 -8.03 -5.49 19.16
N LEU A 142 -9.34 -5.25 19.01
CA LEU A 142 -10.19 -4.78 20.11
C LEU A 142 -10.77 -5.91 20.97
N PHE A 143 -11.05 -7.09 20.39
CA PHE A 143 -11.76 -8.16 21.10
C PHE A 143 -10.94 -9.44 21.26
N PHE A 144 -10.22 -9.88 20.21
CA PHE A 144 -9.52 -11.18 20.26
C PHE A 144 -8.10 -11.10 20.82
N ARG A 145 -7.46 -9.93 20.77
CA ARG A 145 -6.07 -9.69 21.21
C ARG A 145 -5.85 -9.90 22.71
N ARG A 146 -6.88 -9.71 23.54
CA ARG A 146 -6.82 -9.84 25.02
C ARG A 146 -5.71 -9.00 25.68
N GLY A 147 -5.34 -7.87 25.07
CA GLY A 147 -4.32 -6.96 25.59
C GLY A 147 -2.86 -7.41 25.41
N LEU A 148 -2.60 -8.37 24.53
CA LEU A 148 -1.26 -8.86 24.21
C LEU A 148 -0.76 -8.31 22.87
N GLY A 149 0.56 -8.18 22.73
CA GLY A 149 1.21 -7.88 21.46
C GLY A 149 1.01 -6.45 20.95
N ASP A 150 0.79 -5.48 21.85
CA ASP A 150 0.62 -4.06 21.51
C ASP A 150 1.84 -3.50 20.75
N PHE A 151 3.05 -3.97 21.08
CA PHE A 151 4.27 -3.66 20.35
C PHE A 151 4.13 -3.95 18.84
N PHE A 152 3.64 -5.15 18.48
CA PHE A 152 3.48 -5.56 17.09
C PHE A 152 2.40 -4.74 16.37
N ILE A 153 1.30 -4.40 17.04
CA ILE A 153 0.29 -3.49 16.47
C ILE A 153 0.89 -2.09 16.26
N GLY A 154 1.71 -1.61 17.19
CA GLY A 154 2.48 -0.38 17.03
C GLY A 154 3.39 -0.41 15.80
N CYS A 155 4.10 -1.52 15.58
CA CYS A 155 4.82 -1.74 14.32
C CYS A 155 3.87 -1.67 13.11
N MET A 156 2.72 -2.34 13.14
CA MET A 156 1.76 -2.27 12.04
C MET A 156 1.29 -0.84 11.73
N PHE A 157 1.19 0.05 12.71
CA PHE A 157 0.89 1.46 12.46
C PHE A 157 2.05 2.23 11.80
N ILE A 158 3.31 1.89 12.10
CA ILE A 158 4.49 2.51 11.46
C ILE A 158 4.53 2.23 9.96
N THR A 159 3.87 1.16 9.48
CA THR A 159 3.76 0.86 8.04
C THR A 159 3.10 2.01 7.25
N GLU A 160 2.31 2.86 7.90
CA GLU A 160 1.66 4.01 7.27
C GLU A 160 2.60 5.21 7.01
N LEU A 161 3.86 5.18 7.45
CA LEU A 161 4.82 6.28 7.23
C LEU A 161 5.08 6.55 5.74
N SER A 162 4.98 5.54 4.88
CA SER A 162 5.14 5.76 3.44
C SER A 162 3.97 6.53 2.81
N THR A 163 2.78 6.50 3.41
CA THR A 163 1.54 7.05 2.85
C THR A 163 1.63 8.57 2.59
N PRO A 164 2.11 9.41 3.53
CA PRO A 164 2.37 10.83 3.29
C PRO A 164 3.23 11.09 2.04
N PHE A 165 4.34 10.35 1.87
CA PHE A 165 5.25 10.55 0.75
C PHE A 165 4.65 10.09 -0.59
N VAL A 166 3.85 9.01 -0.57
CA VAL A 166 3.09 8.56 -1.75
C VAL A 166 2.04 9.61 -2.15
N SER A 167 1.33 10.18 -1.18
CA SER A 167 0.36 11.25 -1.40
C SER A 167 1.01 12.51 -1.96
N ILE A 168 2.11 12.98 -1.36
CA ILE A 168 2.89 14.13 -1.87
C ILE A 168 3.33 13.87 -3.32
N GLY A 169 3.84 12.66 -3.61
CA GLY A 169 4.26 12.30 -4.97
C GLY A 169 3.14 12.41 -6.00
N LYS A 170 1.90 12.04 -5.64
CA LYS A 170 0.71 12.19 -6.48
C LYS A 170 0.29 13.64 -6.65
N ILE A 171 0.32 14.43 -5.57
CA ILE A 171 0.00 15.87 -5.61
C ILE A 171 1.00 16.61 -6.50
N LEU A 172 2.30 16.32 -6.39
CA LEU A 172 3.32 16.91 -7.26
C LEU A 172 3.06 16.64 -8.75
N ILE A 173 2.60 15.44 -9.10
CA ILE A 173 2.21 15.10 -10.48
C ILE A 173 1.00 15.94 -10.92
N GLN A 174 -0.01 16.12 -10.06
CA GLN A 174 -1.18 16.96 -10.38
C GLN A 174 -0.81 18.43 -10.55
N LEU A 175 0.18 18.91 -9.79
CA LEU A 175 0.74 20.25 -9.92
C LEU A 175 1.64 20.43 -11.16
N ARG A 176 1.81 19.40 -12.00
CA ARG A 176 2.75 19.38 -13.14
C ARG A 176 4.21 19.63 -12.73
N LEU A 177 4.58 19.19 -11.53
CA LEU A 177 5.93 19.28 -10.97
C LEU A 177 6.69 17.95 -11.06
N ASP A 178 6.22 17.00 -11.88
CA ASP A 178 6.78 15.66 -12.01
C ASP A 178 8.18 15.61 -12.66
N GLY A 179 8.57 16.66 -13.39
CA GLY A 179 9.94 16.82 -13.92
C GLY A 179 10.96 17.43 -12.94
N THR A 180 10.52 17.90 -11.77
CA THR A 180 11.38 18.65 -10.84
C THR A 180 12.30 17.76 -10.02
N LYS A 181 13.42 18.33 -9.52
CA LYS A 181 14.29 17.65 -8.53
C LYS A 181 13.49 17.24 -7.29
N LEU A 182 12.51 18.04 -6.88
CA LEU A 182 11.61 17.74 -5.76
C LEU A 182 10.83 16.43 -5.98
N HIS A 183 10.29 16.20 -7.18
CA HIS A 183 9.59 14.95 -7.47
C HIS A 183 10.54 13.74 -7.46
N LYS A 184 11.79 13.91 -7.93
CA LYS A 184 12.82 12.86 -7.86
C LYS A 184 13.19 12.51 -6.42
N ILE A 185 13.46 13.53 -5.59
CA ILE A 185 13.77 13.35 -4.16
C ILE A 185 12.60 12.68 -3.44
N ASN A 186 11.36 13.15 -3.66
CA ASN A 186 10.18 12.51 -3.08
C ASN A 186 10.06 11.04 -3.53
N GLY A 187 10.34 10.75 -4.81
CA GLY A 187 10.36 9.39 -5.33
C GLY A 187 11.35 8.48 -4.59
N LEU A 188 12.56 8.98 -4.29
CA LEU A 188 13.54 8.26 -3.49
C LEU A 188 13.05 8.04 -2.05
N ILE A 189 12.49 9.08 -1.42
CA ILE A 189 11.93 8.99 -0.07
C ILE A 189 10.78 7.96 -0.02
N VAL A 190 9.93 7.91 -1.05
CA VAL A 190 8.88 6.88 -1.16
C VAL A 190 9.49 5.48 -1.19
N LEU A 191 10.52 5.24 -2.01
CA LEU A 191 11.16 3.92 -2.08
C LEU A 191 11.80 3.52 -0.74
N LEU A 192 12.55 4.44 -0.12
CA LEU A 192 13.23 4.19 1.15
C LEU A 192 12.25 3.96 2.31
N SER A 193 11.22 4.80 2.43
CA SER A 193 10.19 4.65 3.47
C SER A 193 9.37 3.38 3.27
N PHE A 194 9.00 3.03 2.04
CA PHE A 194 8.27 1.80 1.75
C PHE A 194 9.09 0.55 2.11
N PHE A 195 10.35 0.52 1.70
CA PHE A 195 11.24 -0.59 2.03
C PHE A 195 11.45 -0.72 3.55
N THR A 196 11.78 0.37 4.22
CA THR A 196 12.13 0.34 5.65
C THR A 196 10.90 0.07 6.53
N CYS A 197 9.81 0.80 6.32
CA CYS A 197 8.67 0.78 7.22
C CYS A 197 7.65 -0.32 6.87
N ARG A 198 7.65 -0.86 5.65
CA ARG A 198 6.70 -1.92 5.25
C ARG A 198 7.33 -3.27 5.01
N ILE A 199 8.59 -3.34 4.58
CA ILE A 199 9.27 -4.62 4.30
C ILE A 199 10.19 -5.00 5.46
N LEU A 200 11.16 -4.15 5.82
CA LEU A 200 12.12 -4.43 6.90
C LEU A 200 11.49 -4.46 8.30
N LEU A 201 10.29 -3.92 8.45
CA LEU A 201 9.60 -3.96 9.73
C LEU A 201 9.21 -5.39 10.16
N PHE A 202 8.93 -6.28 9.21
CA PHE A 202 8.62 -7.68 9.51
C PHE A 202 9.82 -8.44 10.11
N PRO A 203 11.01 -8.47 9.49
CA PRO A 203 12.18 -9.08 10.13
C PRO A 203 12.58 -8.36 11.42
N PHE A 204 12.35 -7.05 11.54
CA PHE A 204 12.54 -6.31 12.81
C PHE A 204 11.63 -6.84 13.93
N MET A 205 10.35 -7.10 13.66
CA MET A 205 9.43 -7.70 14.65
C MET A 205 9.95 -9.07 15.14
N TYR A 206 10.44 -9.92 14.22
CA TYR A 206 11.00 -11.24 14.56
C TYR A 206 12.30 -11.09 15.37
N TRP A 207 13.14 -10.12 15.02
CA TRP A 207 14.37 -9.85 15.74
C TRP A 207 14.11 -9.38 17.17
N MET A 208 13.16 -8.47 17.36
CA MET A 208 12.78 -7.98 18.70
C MET A 208 12.20 -9.09 19.57
N TYR A 209 11.33 -9.94 19.01
CA TYR A 209 10.86 -11.14 19.69
C TYR A 209 12.02 -12.09 20.05
N GLY A 210 12.89 -12.41 19.08
CA GLY A 210 14.04 -13.28 19.30
C GLY A 210 14.97 -12.77 20.40
N ARG A 211 15.26 -11.46 20.42
CA ARG A 211 16.06 -10.84 21.47
C ARG A 211 15.45 -11.01 22.87
N GLN A 212 14.14 -10.83 23.01
CA GLN A 212 13.47 -10.96 24.30
C GLN A 212 13.56 -12.39 24.86
N PHE A 213 13.43 -13.40 23.99
CA PHE A 213 13.45 -14.81 24.39
C PHE A 213 14.83 -15.47 24.26
N GLY A 214 15.88 -14.73 23.88
CA GLY A 214 17.22 -15.29 23.66
C GLY A 214 17.34 -16.24 22.47
N ILE A 215 16.44 -16.13 21.49
CA ILE A 215 16.36 -17.01 20.32
C ILE A 215 17.05 -16.32 19.13
N PRO A 216 17.95 -17.01 18.41
CA PRO A 216 18.57 -16.44 17.21
C PRO A 216 17.53 -16.29 16.10
N LEU A 217 17.65 -15.21 15.31
CA LEU A 217 16.62 -14.76 14.35
C LEU A 217 16.10 -15.86 13.41
N HIS A 218 16.98 -16.72 12.88
CA HIS A 218 16.60 -17.79 11.96
C HIS A 218 15.73 -18.88 12.60
N ARG A 219 15.77 -19.01 13.93
CA ARG A 219 14.95 -19.99 14.68
C ARG A 219 13.62 -19.42 15.15
N VAL A 220 13.44 -18.09 15.13
CA VAL A 220 12.22 -17.43 15.61
C VAL A 220 10.98 -17.90 14.86
N ALA A 221 11.07 -18.07 13.53
CA ALA A 221 9.95 -18.55 12.73
C ALA A 221 9.48 -19.96 13.11
N PHE A 222 10.38 -20.83 13.60
CA PHE A 222 10.04 -22.18 14.05
C PHE A 222 9.55 -22.21 15.50
N HIS A 223 9.89 -21.19 16.29
CA HIS A 223 9.41 -21.03 17.66
C HIS A 223 8.00 -20.44 17.71
N LEU A 224 7.69 -19.52 16.80
CA LEU A 224 6.38 -18.89 16.72
C LEU A 224 5.31 -19.89 16.26
N PRO A 225 4.08 -19.80 16.80
CA PRO A 225 2.96 -20.56 16.28
C PRO A 225 2.75 -20.32 14.78
N LEU A 226 2.38 -21.37 14.04
CA LEU A 226 2.21 -21.30 12.58
C LEU A 226 1.27 -20.17 12.14
N HIS A 227 0.18 -19.93 12.88
CA HIS A 227 -0.79 -18.88 12.55
C HIS A 227 -0.19 -17.46 12.61
N CYS A 228 0.80 -17.21 13.48
CA CYS A 228 1.50 -15.93 13.53
C CYS A 228 2.34 -15.73 12.26
N ASN A 229 3.05 -16.76 11.82
CA ASN A 229 3.84 -16.72 10.59
C ASN A 229 2.96 -16.53 9.35
N VAL A 230 1.85 -17.27 9.27
CA VAL A 230 0.86 -17.12 8.19
C VAL A 230 0.26 -15.72 8.20
N GLY A 231 -0.12 -15.19 9.37
CA GLY A 231 -0.64 -13.83 9.50
C GLY A 231 0.36 -12.78 9.02
N ASN A 232 1.62 -12.89 9.43
CA ASN A 232 2.70 -12.00 8.97
C ASN A 232 2.94 -12.10 7.48
N LEU A 233 2.91 -13.30 6.90
CA LEU A 233 3.05 -13.50 5.46
C LEU A 233 1.89 -12.87 4.67
N VAL A 234 0.65 -13.07 5.13
CA VAL A 234 -0.56 -12.46 4.54
C VAL A 234 -0.49 -10.94 4.60
N LEU A 235 0.04 -10.38 5.69
CA LEU A 235 0.25 -8.95 5.85
C LEU A 235 1.39 -8.40 4.98
N LEU A 236 2.49 -9.14 4.84
CA LEU A 236 3.67 -8.74 4.07
C LEU A 236 3.45 -8.85 2.55
N ALA A 237 2.70 -9.85 2.08
CA ALA A 237 2.46 -10.10 0.66
C ALA A 237 1.96 -8.87 -0.13
N PRO A 238 0.90 -8.14 0.28
CA PRO A 238 0.47 -6.94 -0.43
C PRO A 238 1.52 -5.82 -0.39
N GLN A 239 2.31 -5.73 0.69
CA GLN A 239 3.40 -4.75 0.79
C GLN A 239 4.49 -5.03 -0.24
N VAL A 240 4.95 -6.28 -0.34
CA VAL A 240 5.95 -6.69 -1.35
C VAL A 240 5.41 -6.43 -2.76
N TYR A 241 4.15 -6.78 -3.02
CA TYR A 241 3.51 -6.52 -4.32
C TYR A 241 3.53 -5.02 -4.68
N TRP A 242 3.13 -4.14 -3.76
CA TRP A 242 3.18 -2.69 -3.97
C TRP A 242 4.59 -2.16 -4.17
N PHE A 243 5.55 -2.67 -3.41
CA PHE A 243 6.95 -2.27 -3.56
C PHE A 243 7.48 -2.64 -4.96
N ILE A 244 7.18 -3.83 -5.46
CA ILE A 244 7.52 -4.25 -6.82
C ILE A 244 6.89 -3.31 -7.87
N LEU A 245 5.62 -2.91 -7.69
CA LEU A 245 4.97 -1.94 -8.58
C LEU A 245 5.65 -0.57 -8.56
N LEU A 246 6.10 -0.10 -7.39
CA LEU A 246 6.84 1.15 -7.23
C LEU A 246 8.22 1.07 -7.91
N LEU A 247 8.95 -0.02 -7.73
CA LEU A 247 10.23 -0.26 -8.40
C LEU A 247 10.07 -0.30 -9.93
N ARG A 248 9.05 -1.00 -10.44
CA ARG A 248 8.73 -1.00 -11.89
C ARG A 248 8.41 0.40 -12.40
N LYS A 249 7.67 1.20 -11.63
CA LYS A 249 7.39 2.59 -11.99
C LYS A 249 8.69 3.42 -12.03
N ALA A 250 9.54 3.29 -11.02
CA ALA A 250 10.82 3.99 -10.96
C ALA A 250 11.74 3.60 -12.13
N GLN A 251 11.85 2.30 -12.43
CA GLN A 251 12.61 1.79 -13.57
C GLN A 251 12.11 2.37 -14.90
N ARG A 252 10.79 2.39 -15.13
CA ARG A 252 10.23 3.02 -16.35
C ARG A 252 10.59 4.49 -16.47
N LEU A 253 10.55 5.24 -15.37
CA LEU A 253 10.92 6.66 -15.36
C LEU A 253 12.42 6.86 -15.61
N TYR A 254 13.26 6.00 -15.03
CA TYR A 254 14.70 6.01 -15.24
C TYR A 254 15.08 5.69 -16.70
N LEU A 255 14.51 4.62 -17.27
CA LEU A 255 14.75 4.23 -18.66
C LEU A 255 14.25 5.29 -19.65
N ARG A 256 13.12 5.95 -19.35
CA ARG A 256 12.62 7.06 -20.18
C ARG A 256 13.56 8.27 -20.17
N GLN A 257 14.29 8.50 -19.09
CA GLN A 257 15.31 9.57 -19.03
C GLN A 257 16.60 9.19 -19.79
N ARG A 258 16.93 7.90 -19.93
CA ARG A 258 18.12 7.43 -20.67
C ARG A 258 17.97 7.31 -22.19
N ARG A 259 16.76 7.48 -22.75
CA ARG A 259 16.55 7.60 -24.21
C ARG A 259 16.49 9.08 -24.63
N PRO A 260 17.44 9.61 -25.43
CA PRO A 260 18.90 9.61 -25.32
C PRO A 260 19.43 10.97 -24.81
N GLN A 261 20.20 10.97 -23.73
CA GLN A 261 21.39 11.82 -23.59
C GLN A 261 22.48 10.94 -23.00
N VAL A 262 23.42 10.53 -23.84
CA VAL A 262 24.71 9.97 -23.44
C VAL A 262 25.50 11.11 -22.80
N VAL A 263 25.52 11.21 -21.48
CA VAL A 263 26.65 11.78 -20.72
C VAL A 263 26.71 11.08 -19.36
N CYS A 264 27.87 10.53 -19.05
CA CYS A 264 28.23 9.89 -17.79
C CYS A 264 28.26 10.90 -16.64
N ASP A 265 27.71 10.58 -15.48
CA ASP A 265 28.45 10.77 -14.22
C ASP A 265 27.89 9.89 -13.09
N GLY A 266 28.81 9.34 -12.30
CA GLY A 266 28.55 8.35 -11.26
C GLY A 266 28.37 8.95 -9.87
N GLY A 267 27.68 8.23 -8.98
CA GLY A 267 27.69 8.54 -7.55
C GLY A 267 26.51 8.00 -6.73
N GLU A 268 25.31 7.89 -7.31
CA GLU A 268 24.09 7.45 -6.57
C GLU A 268 23.59 6.05 -6.97
N GLU A 269 24.44 5.26 -7.64
CA GLU A 269 24.03 4.07 -8.39
C GLU A 269 23.72 2.83 -7.52
N VAL A 270 24.21 2.75 -6.27
CA VAL A 270 24.21 1.48 -5.51
C VAL A 270 22.81 1.07 -5.04
N ALA A 271 22.03 1.97 -4.46
CA ALA A 271 20.68 1.63 -3.96
C ALA A 271 19.70 1.29 -5.09
N CYS A 272 19.85 1.97 -6.23
CA CYS A 272 19.03 1.73 -7.42
C CYS A 272 19.42 0.42 -8.11
N VAL A 273 20.71 0.12 -8.25
CA VAL A 273 21.21 -1.13 -8.85
C VAL A 273 20.84 -2.34 -8.01
N VAL A 274 20.89 -2.25 -6.67
CA VAL A 274 20.43 -3.34 -5.79
C VAL A 274 18.93 -3.58 -5.95
N ALA A 275 18.11 -2.53 -5.95
CA ALA A 275 16.68 -2.66 -6.14
C ALA A 275 16.30 -3.18 -7.56
N LEU A 276 17.07 -2.81 -8.58
CA LEU A 276 16.94 -3.29 -9.96
C LEU A 276 17.32 -4.76 -10.10
N ARG A 277 18.39 -5.21 -9.44
CA ARG A 277 18.80 -6.63 -9.43
C ARG A 277 17.77 -7.50 -8.73
N VAL A 278 17.19 -7.03 -7.62
CA VAL A 278 16.09 -7.73 -6.92
C VAL A 278 14.83 -7.80 -7.79
N ALA A 279 14.46 -6.71 -8.45
CA ALA A 279 13.29 -6.71 -9.36
C ALA A 279 13.48 -7.59 -10.60
N ALA A 280 14.71 -7.66 -11.14
CA ALA A 280 15.08 -8.53 -12.26
C ALA A 280 15.06 -10.02 -11.85
N ALA A 281 15.63 -10.37 -10.68
CA ALA A 281 15.58 -11.73 -10.16
C ALA A 281 14.14 -12.23 -9.91
N VAL A 282 13.24 -11.34 -9.46
CA VAL A 282 11.80 -11.64 -9.29
C VAL A 282 11.07 -11.77 -10.64
N TRP A 283 11.55 -11.11 -11.70
CA TRP A 283 11.00 -11.22 -13.05
C TRP A 283 11.39 -12.55 -13.72
N GLU A 284 12.66 -12.93 -13.62
CA GLU A 284 13.21 -14.16 -14.21
C GLU A 284 12.54 -15.40 -13.61
N SER A 285 12.36 -15.42 -12.28
CA SER A 285 11.62 -16.47 -11.57
C SER A 285 10.14 -16.62 -12.01
N ARG A 286 9.52 -15.58 -12.58
CA ARG A 286 8.10 -15.62 -13.01
C ARG A 286 7.95 -15.99 -14.49
N HIS A 287 8.96 -15.74 -15.31
CA HIS A 287 8.95 -16.13 -16.72
C HIS A 287 9.35 -17.59 -16.91
N ASP A 288 10.29 -18.12 -16.13
CA ASP A 288 10.69 -19.53 -16.24
C ASP A 288 9.56 -20.49 -15.84
N GLY A 289 8.72 -20.12 -14.86
CA GLY A 289 7.57 -20.93 -14.45
C GLY A 289 6.38 -20.90 -15.42
N LEU A 290 6.22 -19.82 -16.20
CA LEU A 290 5.15 -19.68 -17.19
C LEU A 290 5.54 -20.28 -18.55
N VAL A 291 6.80 -20.11 -18.96
CA VAL A 291 7.32 -20.69 -20.22
C VAL A 291 7.40 -22.22 -20.11
N VAL A 292 7.87 -22.76 -18.98
CA VAL A 292 7.91 -24.22 -18.78
C VAL A 292 6.50 -24.83 -18.72
N ALA A 293 5.51 -24.11 -18.18
CA ALA A 293 4.12 -24.57 -18.15
C ALA A 293 3.45 -24.53 -19.54
N GLU A 294 3.69 -23.47 -20.33
CA GLU A 294 3.16 -23.35 -21.69
C GLU A 294 3.81 -24.36 -22.66
N ASP A 295 5.12 -24.62 -22.53
CA ASP A 295 5.83 -25.60 -23.36
C ASP A 295 5.40 -27.05 -23.05
N LEU A 296 5.17 -27.38 -21.77
CA LEU A 296 4.62 -28.69 -21.37
C LEU A 296 3.19 -28.87 -21.90
N GLN A 297 2.37 -27.83 -21.81
CA GLN A 297 0.98 -27.89 -22.25
C GLN A 297 0.88 -28.00 -23.79
N ALA A 298 1.72 -27.28 -24.53
CA ALA A 298 1.83 -27.38 -25.98
C ALA A 298 2.35 -28.76 -26.42
N ALA A 299 3.37 -29.31 -25.75
CA ALA A 299 3.88 -30.65 -26.04
C ALA A 299 2.86 -31.75 -25.77
N GLN A 300 2.03 -31.59 -24.74
CA GLN A 300 0.96 -32.54 -24.38
C GLN A 300 -0.19 -32.48 -25.38
N GLU A 301 -0.57 -31.28 -25.84
CA GLU A 301 -1.60 -31.08 -26.85
C GLU A 301 -1.18 -31.62 -28.23
N GLN A 302 0.10 -31.48 -28.59
CA GLN A 302 0.65 -31.99 -29.84
C GLN A 302 0.74 -33.53 -29.85
N ARG A 303 1.05 -34.16 -28.70
CA ARG A 303 0.97 -35.62 -28.55
C ARG A 303 -0.47 -36.15 -28.66
N LEU A 304 -1.44 -35.45 -28.08
CA LEU A 304 -2.86 -35.84 -28.18
C LEU A 304 -3.39 -35.71 -29.62
N ARG A 305 -2.96 -34.69 -30.36
CA ARG A 305 -3.32 -34.52 -31.79
C ARG A 305 -2.70 -35.61 -32.68
N LEU A 306 -1.46 -36.01 -32.42
CA LEU A 306 -0.83 -37.11 -33.15
C LEU A 306 -1.48 -38.47 -32.83
N ALA A 307 -1.87 -38.70 -31.58
CA ALA A 307 -2.62 -39.89 -31.19
C ALA A 307 -4.02 -39.96 -31.83
N SER A 308 -4.70 -38.82 -31.97
CA SER A 308 -6.01 -38.75 -32.65
C SER A 308 -5.90 -38.96 -34.17
N TRP A 309 -4.78 -38.62 -34.80
CA TRP A 309 -4.55 -38.84 -36.22
C TRP A 309 -4.34 -40.32 -36.57
N HIS A 310 -3.67 -41.08 -35.70
CA HIS A 310 -3.47 -42.51 -35.91
C HIS A 310 -4.76 -43.34 -35.80
N HIS A 311 -5.75 -42.87 -35.04
CA HIS A 311 -7.02 -43.60 -34.89
C HIS A 311 -8.01 -43.40 -36.06
N HIS A 312 -7.72 -42.48 -36.99
CA HIS A 312 -8.53 -42.23 -38.20
C HIS A 312 -7.94 -42.86 -39.48
N LEU A 313 -6.82 -43.56 -39.36
CA LEU A 313 -6.11 -44.23 -40.47
C LEU A 313 -6.09 -45.77 -40.35
N GLU A 314 -6.86 -46.33 -39.42
CA GLU A 314 -7.25 -47.74 -39.34
C GLU A 314 -8.79 -47.84 -39.43
#